data_AF-A0A1X7SIA3-F1
#
_entry.id   AF-A0A1X7SIA3-F1
#
_cell.length_a   1.000
_cell.length_b   1.000
_cell.length_c   1.000
_cell.angle_alpha   90.00
_cell.angle_beta   90.00
_cell.angle_gamma   90.00
#
_symmetry.space_group_name_H-M   'P 1'
#
loop_
_entity.id
_entity.type
_entity.pdbx_description
1 polymer ?
#
loop_
_entity_poly.entity_id
_entity_poly.type
_entity_poly.pdbx_seq_one_letter_code
_entity_poly.pdbx_strand_id
1 'polypeptide(L)' 'MNPMVPGLTGAKMSASDPDSKIDPLDSAEDVKKKLKKAFCEPGNITENGVLSFVKYVVFPIISGRGTV' A
#
# COMPACT_ATOMS: atom_id res chain seq x y z
N MET A 1 13.49 12.17 -7.64
CA MET A 1 13.07 12.05 -6.22
C MET A 1 12.14 10.87 -6.11
N ASN A 2 12.37 9.95 -5.17
CA ASN A 2 11.45 8.84 -4.96
C ASN A 2 10.17 9.36 -4.28
N PRO A 3 8.99 9.13 -4.85
CA PRO A 3 7.74 9.52 -4.23
C PRO A 3 7.55 8.74 -2.92
N MET A 4 7.19 9.44 -1.84
CA MET A 4 6.82 8.80 -0.59
C MET A 4 5.48 8.09 -0.78
N VAL A 5 5.42 6.81 -0.44
CA VAL A 5 4.20 6.01 -0.52
C VAL A 5 3.36 6.31 0.73
N PRO A 6 2.10 6.75 0.59
CA PRO A 6 1.19 6.93 1.72
C PRO A 6 0.89 5.59 2.41
N GLY A 7 0.59 5.64 3.71
CA GLY A 7 0.13 4.47 4.46
C GLY A 7 -1.23 3.99 3.98
N LEU A 8 -1.59 2.73 4.28
CA LEU A 8 -2.87 2.15 3.86
C LEU A 8 -4.09 2.93 4.37
N THR A 9 -3.98 3.59 5.52
CA THR A 9 -5.05 4.37 6.14
C THR A 9 -5.12 5.83 5.67
N GLY A 10 -4.35 6.20 4.63
CA GLY A 10 -4.37 7.55 4.03
C GLY A 10 -3.45 8.57 4.70
N ALA A 11 -2.94 8.27 5.91
CA ALA A 11 -1.95 9.09 6.60
C ALA A 11 -0.51 8.69 6.25
N LYS A 12 0.47 9.40 6.85
CA LYS A 12 1.90 9.07 6.81
C LYS A 12 2.11 7.63 7.28
N MET A 13 2.80 6.81 6.48
CA MET A 13 3.18 5.45 6.85
C MET A 13 3.98 5.50 8.18
N SER A 14 3.41 4.95 9.25
CA SER A 14 3.98 5.03 10.59
C SER A 14 4.40 3.64 11.04
N ALA A 15 5.63 3.48 11.52
CA ALA A 15 6.14 2.17 11.98
C ALA A 15 5.40 1.65 13.22
N SER A 16 4.74 2.55 13.96
CA SER A 16 3.99 2.26 15.19
C SER A 16 2.60 1.69 14.93
N ASP A 17 2.04 1.87 13.72
CA ASP A 17 0.71 1.39 13.36
C ASP A 17 0.82 0.17 12.43
N PRO A 18 0.69 -1.06 12.95
CA PRO A 18 0.83 -2.28 12.15
C PRO A 18 -0.25 -2.41 11.06
N ASP A 19 -1.40 -1.74 11.25
CA ASP A 19 -2.48 -1.66 10.25
C ASP A 19 -2.19 -0.63 9.13
N SER A 20 -1.18 0.25 9.29
CA SER A 20 -0.86 1.30 8.33
C SER A 20 0.06 0.82 7.17
N LYS A 21 0.61 -0.39 7.27
CA LYS A 21 1.53 -0.98 6.29
C LYS A 21 1.23 -2.46 6.01
N ILE A 22 1.58 -2.91 4.80
CA ILE A 22 1.65 -4.34 4.46
C ILE A 22 3.10 -4.78 4.60
N ASP A 23 3.34 -5.73 5.48
CA ASP A 23 4.65 -6.35 5.68
C ASP A 23 4.79 -7.59 4.75
N PRO A 24 5.99 -7.87 4.21
CA PRO A 24 6.24 -9.07 3.40
C PRO A 24 5.98 -10.39 4.13
N LEU A 25 5.90 -10.34 5.46
CA LEU A 25 5.65 -11.48 6.34
C LEU A 25 4.18 -11.57 6.80
N ASP A 26 3.30 -10.67 6.35
CA ASP A 26 1.87 -10.76 6.66
C ASP A 26 1.25 -11.99 6.00
N SER A 27 0.40 -12.70 6.73
CA SER A 27 -0.40 -13.77 6.16
C SER A 27 -1.46 -13.20 5.22
N ALA A 28 -1.95 -14.02 4.27
CA ALA A 28 -3.00 -13.60 3.35
C ALA A 28 -4.28 -13.09 4.07
N GLU A 29 -4.56 -13.61 5.26
CA GLU A 29 -5.67 -13.15 6.10
C GLU A 29 -5.43 -11.76 6.69
N ASP A 30 -4.21 -11.49 7.16
CA ASP A 30 -3.83 -10.19 7.71
C ASP A 30 -3.82 -9.12 6.63
N VAL A 31 -3.29 -9.43 5.46
CA VAL A 31 -3.36 -8.53 4.29
C VAL A 31 -4.80 -8.18 3.94
N LYS A 32 -5.71 -9.17 3.92
CA LYS A 32 -7.14 -8.92 3.66
C LYS A 32 -7.77 -8.04 4.75
N LYS A 33 -7.45 -8.25 6.02
CA LYS A 33 -7.96 -7.43 7.14
C LYS A 33 -7.47 -5.99 7.03
N LYS A 34 -6.18 -5.79 6.72
CA LYS A 34 -5.58 -4.46 6.55
C LYS A 34 -6.16 -3.72 5.35
N LEU A 35 -6.32 -4.39 4.20
CA LEU A 35 -6.96 -3.82 3.02
C LEU A 35 -8.42 -3.41 3.27
N LYS A 36 -9.17 -4.16 4.08
CA LYS A 36 -10.55 -3.79 4.45
C LYS A 36 -10.63 -2.53 5.32
N LYS A 37 -9.60 -2.27 6.14
CA LYS A 37 -9.49 -1.06 6.97
C LYS A 37 -8.84 0.11 6.22
N ALA A 38 -8.30 -0.14 5.03
CA ALA A 38 -7.57 0.86 4.27
C ALA A 38 -8.50 1.98 3.80
N PHE A 39 -7.95 3.18 3.70
CA PHE A 39 -8.63 4.33 3.15
C PHE A 39 -8.65 4.23 1.63
N CYS A 40 -9.84 4.05 1.06
CA CYS A 40 -10.05 3.94 -0.39
C CYS A 40 -11.42 4.50 -0.79
N GLU A 41 -11.55 5.82 -0.72
CA GLU A 41 -12.77 6.49 -1.17
C GLU A 41 -12.90 6.50 -2.70
N PRO A 42 -14.13 6.30 -3.24
CA PRO A 42 -14.38 6.32 -4.66
C PRO A 42 -14.07 7.71 -5.25
N GLY A 43 -13.29 7.74 -6.33
CA GLY A 43 -12.87 8.98 -6.99
C GLY A 43 -11.67 9.68 -6.33
N ASN A 44 -11.21 9.23 -5.16
CA ASN A 44 -10.04 9.80 -4.52
C ASN A 44 -8.73 9.12 -4.96
N ILE A 45 -7.93 9.85 -5.74
CA ILE A 45 -6.58 9.47 -6.16
C ILE A 45 -5.48 10.06 -5.27
N THR A 46 -5.84 11.00 -4.40
CA THR A 46 -4.93 11.75 -3.52
C THR A 46 -4.94 11.10 -2.15
N GLU A 47 -3.78 10.83 -1.56
CA GLU A 47 -3.67 10.15 -0.25
C GLU A 47 -4.26 8.73 -0.22
N ASN A 48 -4.40 8.08 -1.38
CA ASN A 48 -4.85 6.69 -1.45
C ASN A 48 -3.66 5.72 -1.33
N GLY A 49 -3.49 5.16 -0.13
CA GLY A 49 -2.46 4.17 0.19
C GLY A 49 -2.52 2.93 -0.70
N VAL A 50 -3.73 2.45 -1.00
CA VAL A 50 -3.95 1.24 -1.80
C VAL A 50 -3.52 1.45 -3.25
N LEU A 51 -3.98 2.54 -3.88
CA LEU A 51 -3.59 2.88 -5.27
C LEU A 51 -2.09 3.12 -5.38
N SER A 52 -1.49 3.77 -4.38
CA SER A 52 -0.05 4.01 -4.36
C SER A 52 0.73 2.70 -4.24
N PHE A 53 0.32 1.80 -3.36
CA PHE A 53 0.94 0.48 -3.21
C PHE A 53 0.87 -0.33 -4.51
N VAL A 54 -0.29 -0.33 -5.18
CA VAL A 54 -0.45 -1.01 -6.47
C VAL A 54 0.50 -0.42 -7.53
N LYS A 55 0.56 0.91 -7.62
CA LYS A 55 1.39 1.62 -8.60
C LYS A 55 2.89 1.38 -8.42
N TYR A 56 3.38 1.39 -7.19
CA TYR A 56 4.82 1.35 -6.90
C TYR A 56 5.35 -0.02 -6.50
N VAL A 57 4.50 -0.97 -6.10
CA VAL A 57 4.91 -2.33 -5.69
C VAL A 57 4.36 -3.38 -6.64
N VAL A 58 3.04 -3.42 -6.82
CA VAL A 58 2.38 -4.51 -7.58
C VAL A 58 2.68 -4.41 -9.08
N PHE A 59 2.50 -3.23 -9.69
CA PHE A 59 2.71 -3.07 -11.13
C PHE A 59 4.15 -3.31 -11.58
N PRO A 60 5.20 -2.86 -10.88
CA PRO A 60 6.58 -3.19 -11.23
C PRO A 60 6.86 -4.71 -11.21
N ILE A 61 6.29 -5.44 -10.24
CA ILE A 61 6.44 -6.90 -10.13
C ILE A 61 5.73 -7.60 -11.28
N ILE A 62 4.47 -7.25 -11.56
CA ILE A 62 3.66 -7.90 -12.60
C ILE A 62 4.14 -7.56 -14.02
N SER A 63 4.57 -6.31 -14.26
CA SER A 63 4.96 -5.84 -15.60
C SER A 63 6.39 -6.23 -15.99
N GLY A 64 7.07 -7.08 -15.21
CA GLY A 64 8.43 -7.53 -15.51
C GLY A 64 9.50 -6.44 -15.41
N ARG A 65 9.21 -5.33 -14.70
CA ARG A 65 10.15 -4.20 -14.53
C ARG A 65 10.94 -4.28 -13.20
N GLY A 66 10.77 -5.38 -12.47
CA GLY A 66 11.49 -5.71 -11.23
C GLY A 66 12.76 -6.55 -11.42
N THR A 67 13.35 -6.57 -12.62
CA THR A 67 14.63 -7.24 -12.90
C THR A 67 15.76 -6.21 -12.98
N VAL A 68 16.48 -6.02 -11.88
CA VAL A 68 17.95 -5.92 -11.81
C VAL A 68 18.43 -6.56 -10.51
#